data_AF-A0A7C2NTS2-F1
#
_entry.id   AF-A0A7C2NTS2-F1
#
_cell.length_a   1.000
_cell.length_b   1.000
_cell.length_c   1.000
_cell.angle_alpha   90.00
_cell.angle_beta   90.00
_cell.angle_gamma   90.00
#
_symmetry.space_group_name_H-M   'P 1'
#
loop_
_entity.id
_entity.type
_entity.pdbx_description
1 polymer ?
#
loop_
_entity_poly.entity_id
_entity_poly.type
_entity_poly.pdbx_seq_one_letter_code
_entity_poly.pdbx_strand_id
1 'polypeptide(L)'
;MMRWLLCWVLVVGVASGLFAHEKKVLNKPAANHPEAACGGCEAEHSGSKAAKMVGRKVSDTAFILVADPQSPGKSGAPVKLVNLLQRDGVRGIVLDFVATKCPFSQQQLQGVVKALSQKDGKGKGVLVATVFVDGDLQAVQKALKERPLPTLVLWDKGSKVARQWHIKATPTVLVVRKNGIVAATYEGMVPPLPDMYQHFFATVLMAVAKGSSLPPQPMMGHMGGG
;
A
#
# COMPACT_ATOMS: atom_id res chain seq x y z
N MET A 1 3.81 -67.01 -9.19
CA MET A 1 4.74 -66.44 -8.18
C MET A 1 3.89 -65.72 -7.12
N MET A 2 4.10 -66.08 -5.83
CA MET A 2 3.58 -65.53 -4.53
C MET A 2 2.21 -64.81 -4.50
N ARG A 3 1.15 -65.16 -3.74
CA ARG A 3 0.89 -65.69 -2.37
C ARG A 3 1.35 -64.80 -1.19
N TRP A 4 0.36 -64.42 -0.35
CA TRP A 4 0.38 -64.03 1.09
C TRP A 4 0.74 -62.56 1.41
N LEU A 5 0.20 -61.85 2.42
CA LEU A 5 -0.66 -62.13 3.58
C LEU A 5 -1.14 -60.80 4.21
N LEU A 6 -2.23 -60.83 4.97
CA LEU A 6 -2.65 -59.78 5.91
C LEU A 6 -1.62 -59.56 7.03
N CYS A 7 -1.56 -58.34 7.60
CA CYS A 7 -1.42 -58.18 9.05
C CYS A 7 -1.95 -56.82 9.55
N TRP A 8 -2.94 -56.89 10.43
CA TRP A 8 -3.41 -55.81 11.30
C TRP A 8 -2.39 -55.51 12.39
N VAL A 9 -2.22 -54.25 12.79
CA VAL A 9 -1.92 -53.90 14.20
C VAL A 9 -2.63 -52.58 14.56
N LEU A 10 -3.62 -52.71 15.44
CA LEU A 10 -4.16 -51.66 16.31
C LEU A 10 -3.20 -51.50 17.50
N VAL A 11 -2.88 -50.25 17.87
CA VAL A 11 -2.38 -49.95 19.22
C VAL A 11 -3.26 -48.87 19.83
N VAL A 12 -4.02 -49.29 20.84
CA VAL A 12 -4.69 -48.43 21.83
C VAL A 12 -3.70 -48.24 22.98
N GLY A 13 -3.56 -47.01 23.46
CA GLY A 13 -2.77 -46.70 24.65
C GLY A 13 -3.32 -45.46 25.36
N VAL A 14 -4.20 -45.70 26.34
CA VAL A 14 -4.67 -44.73 27.35
C VAL A 14 -3.61 -44.64 28.46
N ALA A 15 -3.26 -43.43 28.90
CA ALA A 15 -2.65 -43.23 30.21
C ALA A 15 -3.09 -41.89 30.81
N SER A 16 -3.90 -42.01 31.87
CA SER A 16 -4.29 -40.97 32.81
C SER A 16 -3.10 -40.54 33.68
N GLY A 17 -3.08 -39.27 34.11
CA GLY A 17 -2.12 -38.82 35.12
C GLY A 17 -2.37 -37.38 35.57
N LEU A 18 -3.16 -37.24 36.65
CA LEU A 18 -3.16 -36.04 37.50
C LEU A 18 -1.80 -35.90 38.18
N PHE A 19 -1.20 -34.71 38.17
CA PHE A 19 -0.38 -34.21 39.28
C PHE A 19 -0.57 -32.71 39.43
N ALA A 20 -0.93 -32.32 40.66
CA ALA A 20 -0.98 -30.96 41.17
C ALA A 20 0.39 -30.53 41.73
N HIS A 21 0.46 -29.26 42.15
CA HIS A 21 1.59 -28.53 42.78
C HIS A 21 2.68 -28.09 41.78
N GLU A 22 3.18 -26.85 41.76
CA GLU A 22 3.51 -25.96 42.88
C GLU A 22 3.74 -24.51 42.36
N LYS A 23 3.44 -23.50 43.18
CA LYS A 23 3.72 -22.07 42.88
C LYS A 23 5.22 -21.78 43.00
N LYS A 24 5.83 -21.21 41.95
CA LYS A 24 7.03 -20.38 42.10
C LYS A 24 6.85 -19.04 41.38
N VAL A 25 6.66 -18.02 42.21
CA VAL A 25 6.83 -16.61 41.87
C VAL A 25 8.30 -16.42 41.49
N LEU A 26 8.56 -16.11 40.22
CA LEU A 26 9.86 -15.65 39.77
C LEU A 26 9.70 -14.23 39.21
N ASN A 27 10.09 -13.26 40.04
CA ASN A 27 10.37 -11.89 39.64
C ASN A 27 11.40 -11.92 38.50
N LYS A 28 11.04 -11.37 37.33
CA LYS A 28 11.99 -11.04 36.27
C LYS A 28 11.76 -9.59 35.86
N PRO A 29 12.83 -8.78 35.71
CA PRO A 29 12.73 -7.33 35.65
C PRO A 29 12.11 -6.88 34.33
N ALA A 30 11.43 -5.73 34.38
CA ALA A 30 10.86 -5.02 33.26
C ALA A 30 11.91 -4.89 32.13
N ALA A 31 11.74 -5.68 31.08
CA ALA A 31 12.44 -5.50 29.83
C ALA A 31 11.78 -4.33 29.11
N ASN A 32 12.58 -3.29 28.89
CA ASN A 32 12.26 -2.14 28.07
C ASN A 32 11.65 -2.60 26.74
N HIS A 33 10.39 -2.22 26.51
CA HIS A 33 9.80 -2.28 25.18
C HIS A 33 10.49 -1.22 24.31
N PRO A 34 11.06 -1.57 23.14
CA PRO A 34 11.18 -0.59 22.08
C PRO A 34 9.77 -0.23 21.64
N GLU A 35 9.47 1.03 21.86
CA GLU A 35 8.31 1.81 21.45
C GLU A 35 8.02 1.60 19.95
N ALA A 36 7.28 0.54 19.63
CA ALA A 36 6.62 0.40 18.35
C ALA A 36 5.32 1.21 18.37
N ALA A 37 5.46 2.52 18.55
CA ALA A 37 4.36 3.47 18.45
C ALA A 37 4.27 3.96 17.00
N CYS A 38 3.28 3.45 16.26
CA CYS A 38 2.51 4.34 15.41
C CYS A 38 1.68 5.21 16.36
N GLY A 39 2.27 6.30 16.87
CA GLY A 39 1.64 7.16 17.85
C GLY A 39 2.38 8.48 17.92
N GLY A 40 1.65 9.58 17.84
CA GLY A 40 2.20 10.92 17.95
C GLY A 40 1.89 11.78 16.72
N CYS A 41 0.68 12.32 16.69
CA CYS A 41 0.50 13.65 16.11
C CYS A 41 1.23 14.63 17.04
N GLU A 42 2.54 14.78 16.87
CA GLU A 42 3.26 15.92 17.43
C GLU A 42 3.39 16.97 16.35
N ALA A 43 2.64 18.05 16.52
CA ALA A 43 2.78 19.27 15.78
C ALA A 43 4.08 19.97 16.19
N GLU A 44 5.24 19.40 15.83
CA GLU A 44 6.49 20.14 15.88
C GLU A 44 6.47 21.20 14.77
N HIS A 45 6.31 22.45 15.22
CA HIS A 45 6.58 23.66 14.45
C HIS A 45 8.08 23.75 14.15
N SER A 46 8.56 22.93 13.21
CA SER A 46 9.86 23.14 12.58
C SER A 46 9.62 23.83 11.25
N GLY A 47 9.96 25.12 11.20
CA GLY A 47 9.82 26.04 10.05
C GLY A 47 10.70 25.71 8.84
N SER A 48 10.94 24.42 8.54
CA SER A 48 11.40 24.00 7.23
C SER A 48 10.19 23.87 6.32
N LYS A 49 10.03 24.80 5.37
CA LYS A 49 9.06 24.67 4.27
C LYS A 49 9.33 23.34 3.56
N ALA A 50 8.60 22.29 3.94
CA ALA A 50 8.67 21.01 3.26
C ALA A 50 8.42 21.25 1.78
N ALA A 51 9.42 20.97 0.95
CA ALA A 51 9.34 21.24 -0.48
C ALA A 51 8.26 20.34 -1.08
N LYS A 52 7.15 20.95 -1.51
CA LYS A 52 6.06 20.26 -2.21
C LYS A 52 6.64 19.53 -3.43
N MET A 53 6.26 18.27 -3.63
CA MET A 53 6.82 17.46 -4.72
C MET A 53 6.43 17.97 -6.11
N VAL A 54 5.32 18.70 -6.22
CA VAL A 54 4.84 19.29 -7.48
C VAL A 54 5.93 20.13 -8.17
N GLY A 55 6.15 19.87 -9.46
CA GLY A 55 7.18 20.50 -10.27
C GLY A 55 8.56 19.84 -10.17
N ARG A 56 8.79 18.94 -9.21
CA ARG A 56 10.06 18.22 -9.07
C ARG A 56 10.12 17.03 -10.02
N LYS A 57 11.32 16.73 -10.51
CA LYS A 57 11.60 15.49 -11.23
C LYS A 57 11.79 14.36 -10.23
N VAL A 58 11.12 13.23 -10.45
CA VAL A 58 11.31 12.02 -9.65
C VAL A 58 12.73 11.51 -9.84
N SER A 59 13.37 11.16 -8.73
CA SER A 59 14.70 10.55 -8.70
C SER A 59 14.66 9.10 -9.18
N ASP A 60 15.84 8.50 -9.39
CA ASP A 60 16.02 7.08 -9.73
C ASP A 60 15.78 6.14 -8.51
N THR A 61 14.81 6.49 -7.68
CA THR A 61 14.49 5.77 -6.45
C THR A 61 13.79 4.45 -6.78
N ALA A 62 14.18 3.40 -6.07
CA ALA A 62 13.65 2.07 -6.23
C ALA A 62 12.63 1.72 -5.14
N PHE A 63 11.55 1.05 -5.56
CA PHE A 63 10.61 0.35 -4.69
C PHE A 63 10.83 -1.16 -4.81
N ILE A 64 10.28 -1.95 -3.90
CA ILE A 64 10.26 -3.40 -4.07
C ILE A 64 8.95 -3.80 -4.75
N LEU A 65 9.02 -4.54 -5.85
CA LEU A 65 7.85 -5.11 -6.50
C LEU A 65 7.24 -6.20 -5.61
N VAL A 66 5.96 -6.07 -5.30
CA VAL A 66 5.22 -7.08 -4.52
C VAL A 66 4.35 -7.91 -5.46
N ALA A 67 3.61 -7.25 -6.35
CA ALA A 67 2.76 -7.91 -7.34
C ALA A 67 2.65 -7.07 -8.62
N ASP A 68 2.59 -7.74 -9.77
CA ASP A 68 2.28 -7.13 -11.06
C ASP A 68 1.15 -7.94 -11.73
N PRO A 69 -0.05 -7.37 -11.91
CA PRO A 69 -1.16 -8.04 -12.59
C PRO A 69 -0.82 -8.47 -14.02
N GLN A 70 0.13 -7.78 -14.68
CA GLN A 70 0.58 -8.11 -16.03
C GLN A 70 1.73 -9.13 -16.05
N SER A 71 2.32 -9.45 -14.90
CA SER A 71 3.39 -10.43 -14.77
C SER A 71 3.32 -11.16 -13.43
N PRO A 72 2.32 -12.04 -13.25
CA PRO A 72 2.16 -12.81 -12.02
C PRO A 72 3.42 -13.61 -11.69
N GLY A 73 3.79 -13.66 -10.41
CA GLY A 73 4.94 -14.43 -9.91
C GLY A 73 6.28 -13.70 -9.92
N LYS A 74 6.39 -12.50 -10.52
CA LYS A 74 7.59 -11.64 -10.37
C LYS A 74 7.43 -10.75 -9.15
N SER A 75 8.08 -11.10 -8.04
CA SER A 75 8.05 -10.37 -6.76
C SER A 75 9.46 -10.27 -6.16
N GLY A 76 9.68 -9.29 -5.28
CA GLY A 76 10.96 -9.06 -4.57
C GLY A 76 11.99 -8.26 -5.35
N ALA A 77 11.79 -8.02 -6.65
CA ALA A 77 12.72 -7.26 -7.48
C ALA A 77 12.64 -5.74 -7.20
N PRO A 78 13.78 -5.02 -7.18
CA PRO A 78 13.76 -3.57 -7.13
C PRO A 78 13.22 -3.00 -8.46
N VAL A 79 12.31 -2.02 -8.36
CA VAL A 79 11.69 -1.34 -9.50
C VAL A 79 11.91 0.16 -9.37
N LYS A 80 12.55 0.73 -10.37
CA LYS A 80 12.80 2.17 -10.50
C LYS A 80 11.66 2.85 -11.24
N LEU A 81 11.19 3.98 -10.71
CA LEU A 81 10.07 4.71 -11.31
C LEU A 81 10.39 5.22 -12.72
N VAL A 82 11.63 5.63 -12.96
CA VAL A 82 12.09 6.07 -14.29
C VAL A 82 11.98 4.97 -15.34
N ASN A 83 12.22 3.71 -14.97
CA ASN A 83 12.07 2.56 -15.87
C ASN A 83 10.60 2.29 -16.17
N LEU A 84 9.71 2.42 -15.17
CA LEU A 84 8.27 2.30 -15.38
C LEU A 84 7.75 3.38 -16.33
N LEU A 85 8.25 4.62 -16.18
CA LEU A 85 7.90 5.73 -17.06
C LEU A 85 8.36 5.47 -18.49
N GLN A 86 9.47 4.79 -18.72
CA GLN A 86 9.99 4.52 -20.08
C GLN A 86 9.23 3.44 -20.84
N ARG A 87 8.42 2.60 -20.20
CA ARG A 87 7.65 1.53 -20.85
C ARG A 87 6.80 2.08 -22.01
N ASP A 88 6.68 1.28 -23.07
CA ASP A 88 5.86 1.60 -24.23
C ASP A 88 4.39 1.75 -23.84
N GLY A 89 3.72 2.72 -24.47
CA GLY A 89 2.33 3.05 -24.18
C GLY A 89 2.09 3.78 -22.86
N VAL A 90 3.05 3.83 -21.92
CA VAL A 90 2.93 4.62 -20.69
C VAL A 90 3.06 6.11 -20.99
N ARG A 91 2.08 6.90 -20.56
CA ARG A 91 2.00 8.38 -20.65
C ARG A 91 2.20 9.07 -19.30
N GLY A 92 2.05 8.32 -18.21
CA GLY A 92 2.24 8.81 -16.86
C GLY A 92 1.92 7.72 -15.84
N ILE A 93 2.27 8.01 -14.60
CA ILE A 93 2.09 7.11 -13.47
C ILE A 93 1.28 7.82 -12.39
N VAL A 94 0.29 7.12 -11.84
CA VAL A 94 -0.40 7.51 -10.62
C VAL A 94 0.15 6.63 -9.50
N LEU A 95 0.81 7.25 -8.52
CA LEU A 95 1.33 6.59 -7.33
C LEU A 95 0.33 6.80 -6.19
N ASP A 96 -0.17 5.72 -5.62
CA ASP A 96 -1.11 5.73 -4.52
C ASP A 96 -0.43 5.21 -3.25
N PHE A 97 0.03 6.11 -2.39
CA PHE A 97 0.70 5.79 -1.13
C PHE A 97 -0.34 5.48 -0.05
N VAL A 98 -0.28 4.25 0.46
CA VAL A 98 -1.27 3.67 1.37
C VAL A 98 -0.61 2.91 2.52
N ALA A 99 -1.36 2.70 3.60
CA ALA A 99 -0.99 1.81 4.70
C ALA A 99 -2.07 0.75 4.90
N THR A 100 -1.68 -0.50 5.20
CA THR A 100 -2.62 -1.63 5.34
C THR A 100 -3.65 -1.43 6.45
N LYS A 101 -3.27 -0.75 7.54
CA LYS A 101 -4.09 -0.50 8.73
C LYS A 101 -4.83 0.83 8.73
N CYS A 102 -4.72 1.65 7.68
CA CYS A 102 -5.39 2.94 7.60
C CYS A 102 -6.80 2.79 6.98
N PRO A 103 -7.90 3.14 7.69
CA PRO A 103 -9.26 3.00 7.16
C PRO A 103 -9.49 3.81 5.88
N PHE A 104 -8.97 5.03 5.81
CA PHE A 104 -9.08 5.89 4.63
C PHE A 104 -8.30 5.32 3.44
N SER A 105 -7.12 4.72 3.70
CA SER A 105 -6.39 3.99 2.65
C SER A 105 -7.22 2.82 2.11
N GLN A 106 -7.87 2.05 2.98
CA GLN A 106 -8.70 0.93 2.53
C GLN A 106 -9.90 1.36 1.69
N GLN A 107 -10.56 2.47 2.05
CA GLN A 107 -11.64 3.07 1.26
C GLN A 107 -11.13 3.59 -0.09
N GLN A 108 -9.98 4.27 -0.08
CA GLN A 108 -9.36 4.77 -1.30
C GLN A 108 -9.03 3.63 -2.28
N LEU A 109 -8.45 2.54 -1.79
CA LEU A 109 -8.16 1.35 -2.59
C LEU A 109 -9.43 0.77 -3.24
N GLN A 110 -10.56 0.75 -2.54
CA GLN A 110 -11.84 0.33 -3.15
C GLN A 110 -12.25 1.28 -4.28
N GLY A 111 -12.08 2.59 -4.09
CA GLY A 111 -12.33 3.59 -5.13
C GLY A 111 -11.45 3.40 -6.35
N VAL A 112 -10.15 3.15 -6.16
CA VAL A 112 -9.20 2.83 -7.24
C VAL A 112 -9.61 1.59 -8.01
N VAL A 113 -9.94 0.49 -7.32
CA VAL A 113 -10.40 -0.76 -7.95
C VAL A 113 -11.66 -0.53 -8.78
N LYS A 114 -12.64 0.20 -8.23
CA LYS A 114 -13.89 0.53 -8.95
C LYS A 114 -13.61 1.41 -10.16
N ALA A 115 -12.72 2.41 -10.04
CA ALA A 115 -12.35 3.29 -11.15
C ALA A 115 -11.69 2.51 -12.29
N LEU A 116 -10.78 1.57 -11.97
CA LEU A 116 -10.09 0.73 -12.94
C LEU A 116 -11.00 -0.32 -13.59
N SER A 117 -12.08 -0.70 -12.92
CA SER A 117 -13.07 -1.66 -13.44
C SER A 117 -14.07 -1.03 -14.41
N GLN A 118 -14.08 0.30 -14.58
CA GLN A 118 -14.96 0.96 -15.54
C GLN A 118 -14.53 0.63 -16.98
N LYS A 119 -15.47 0.09 -17.78
CA LYS A 119 -15.23 -0.49 -19.11
C LYS A 119 -14.75 0.50 -20.19
N ASP A 120 -14.71 1.80 -19.90
CA ASP A 120 -14.65 2.85 -20.93
C ASP A 120 -13.23 3.21 -21.39
N GLY A 121 -12.21 2.42 -21.07
CA GLY A 121 -10.81 2.72 -21.46
C GLY A 121 -10.26 4.01 -20.85
N LYS A 122 -10.88 4.50 -19.77
CA LYS A 122 -10.52 5.69 -19.00
C LYS A 122 -9.20 5.46 -18.25
N GLY A 123 -8.10 5.60 -18.97
CA GLY A 123 -6.76 5.36 -18.42
C GLY A 123 -5.80 4.61 -19.36
N LYS A 124 -6.13 4.41 -20.64
CA LYS A 124 -5.18 3.80 -21.60
C LYS A 124 -3.84 4.54 -21.60
N GLY A 125 -2.79 3.82 -21.20
CA GLY A 125 -1.43 4.35 -21.07
C GLY A 125 -1.15 5.02 -19.73
N VAL A 126 -2.02 4.90 -18.73
CA VAL A 126 -1.72 5.30 -17.36
C VAL A 126 -1.38 4.06 -16.57
N LEU A 127 -0.21 4.05 -15.96
CA LEU A 127 0.16 3.01 -15.00
C LEU A 127 -0.27 3.47 -13.61
N VAL A 128 -1.06 2.66 -12.91
CA VAL A 128 -1.39 2.90 -11.51
C VAL A 128 -0.52 1.98 -10.65
N ALA A 129 0.24 2.57 -9.73
CA ALA A 129 1.02 1.82 -8.77
C ALA A 129 0.57 2.13 -7.34
N THR A 130 0.12 1.10 -6.63
CA THR A 130 -0.19 1.17 -5.21
C THR A 130 1.09 0.94 -4.42
N VAL A 131 1.49 1.91 -3.61
CA VAL A 131 2.72 1.91 -2.83
C VAL A 131 2.38 1.74 -1.36
N PHE A 132 2.66 0.57 -0.80
CA PHE A 132 2.53 0.34 0.65
C PHE A 132 3.74 0.92 1.38
N VAL A 133 3.48 1.75 2.40
CA VAL A 133 4.53 2.36 3.25
C VAL A 133 4.76 1.59 4.55
N ASP A 134 4.03 0.50 4.77
CA ASP A 134 4.11 -0.34 5.96
C ASP A 134 5.55 -0.82 6.24
N GLY A 135 5.93 -0.91 7.51
CA GLY A 135 7.26 -1.39 7.91
C GLY A 135 7.49 -2.87 7.64
N ASP A 136 6.42 -3.66 7.56
CA ASP A 136 6.46 -5.12 7.42
C ASP A 136 5.84 -5.58 6.10
N LEU A 137 6.63 -6.32 5.29
CA LEU A 137 6.18 -6.90 4.03
C LEU A 137 5.13 -7.98 4.24
N GLN A 138 5.15 -8.73 5.35
CA GLN A 138 4.16 -9.78 5.60
C GLN A 138 2.75 -9.20 5.78
N ALA A 139 2.63 -8.07 6.47
CA ALA A 139 1.37 -7.33 6.57
C ALA A 139 0.83 -6.94 5.18
N VAL A 140 1.68 -6.43 4.29
CA VAL A 140 1.32 -6.09 2.90
C VAL A 140 0.86 -7.33 2.14
N GLN A 141 1.64 -8.42 2.20
CA GLN A 141 1.29 -9.68 1.52
C GLN A 141 -0.03 -10.26 2.03
N LYS A 142 -0.29 -10.19 3.34
CA LYS A 142 -1.56 -10.63 3.93
C LYS A 142 -2.73 -9.80 3.41
N ALA A 143 -2.60 -8.47 3.41
CA ALA A 143 -3.63 -7.58 2.89
C ALA A 143 -3.95 -7.87 1.40
N LEU A 144 -2.93 -8.18 0.59
CA LEU A 144 -3.11 -8.51 -0.83
C LEU A 144 -3.74 -9.89 -1.07
N LYS A 145 -3.54 -10.86 -0.16
CA LYS A 145 -4.24 -12.15 -0.22
C LYS A 145 -5.73 -11.98 0.05
N GLU A 146 -6.08 -11.13 1.01
CA GLU A 146 -7.48 -10.84 1.35
C GLU A 146 -8.16 -9.98 0.28
N ARG A 147 -7.42 -9.03 -0.31
CA ARG A 147 -7.92 -8.13 -1.35
C ARG A 147 -6.87 -7.92 -2.44
N PRO A 148 -6.87 -8.76 -3.49
CA PRO A 148 -6.01 -8.58 -4.65
C PRO A 148 -6.29 -7.24 -5.32
N LEU A 149 -5.23 -6.56 -5.78
CA LEU A 149 -5.33 -5.27 -6.45
C LEU A 149 -5.03 -5.39 -7.95
N PRO A 150 -5.78 -4.70 -8.83
CA PRO A 150 -5.53 -4.66 -10.27
C PRO A 150 -4.44 -3.63 -10.65
N THR A 151 -3.63 -3.18 -9.69
CA THR A 151 -2.57 -2.18 -9.85
C THR A 151 -1.19 -2.83 -9.75
N LEU A 152 -0.15 -2.14 -10.21
CA LEU A 152 1.22 -2.51 -9.86
C LEU A 152 1.40 -2.30 -8.35
N VAL A 153 1.70 -3.35 -7.59
CA VAL A 153 1.87 -3.23 -6.14
C VAL A 153 3.35 -3.13 -5.79
N LEU A 154 3.70 -2.03 -5.16
CA LEU A 154 5.03 -1.68 -4.73
C LEU A 154 5.09 -1.57 -3.21
N TRP A 155 6.24 -1.87 -2.64
CA TRP A 155 6.54 -1.67 -1.23
C TRP A 155 7.68 -0.69 -1.06
N ASP A 156 7.41 0.38 -0.32
CA ASP A 156 8.42 1.32 0.14
C ASP A 156 9.01 0.82 1.45
N LYS A 157 10.03 -0.04 1.32
CA LYS A 157 10.68 -0.70 2.46
C LYS A 157 11.16 0.30 3.50
N GLY A 158 10.47 0.33 4.64
CA GLY A 158 10.75 1.24 5.74
C GLY A 158 10.45 2.69 5.41
N SER A 159 9.49 2.98 4.54
CA SER A 159 8.99 4.32 4.17
C SER A 159 10.09 5.29 3.70
N LYS A 160 11.13 4.78 3.04
CA LYS A 160 12.29 5.56 2.62
C LYS A 160 11.90 6.60 1.57
N VAL A 161 11.15 6.18 0.56
CA VAL A 161 10.72 7.06 -0.53
C VAL A 161 9.70 8.07 -0.01
N ALA A 162 8.72 7.62 0.78
CA ALA A 162 7.73 8.45 1.42
C ALA A 162 8.39 9.57 2.24
N ARG A 163 9.39 9.26 3.07
CA ARG A 163 10.15 10.28 3.82
C ARG A 163 10.92 11.22 2.90
N GLN A 164 11.62 10.70 1.90
CA GLN A 164 12.39 11.50 0.95
C GLN A 164 11.50 12.48 0.16
N TRP A 165 10.26 12.06 -0.15
CA TRP A 165 9.29 12.85 -0.89
C TRP A 165 8.33 13.63 0.01
N HIS A 166 8.61 13.66 1.32
CA HIS A 166 7.80 14.36 2.32
C HIS A 166 6.32 13.97 2.32
N ILE A 167 6.01 12.70 2.06
CA ILE A 167 4.66 12.15 2.20
C ILE A 167 4.36 12.02 3.69
N LYS A 168 3.57 12.95 4.22
CA LYS A 168 3.28 13.07 5.66
C LYS A 168 2.11 12.23 6.14
N ALA A 169 1.20 11.87 5.23
CA ALA A 169 -0.02 11.15 5.55
C ALA A 169 -0.35 10.08 4.50
N THR A 170 -1.12 9.08 4.93
CA THR A 170 -1.78 8.13 4.02
C THR A 170 -3.29 8.23 4.21
N PRO A 171 -4.09 8.17 3.13
CA PRO A 171 -3.64 8.02 1.76
C PRO A 171 -3.05 9.31 1.14
N THR A 172 -2.10 9.15 0.21
CA THR A 172 -1.59 10.26 -0.61
C THR A 172 -1.39 9.82 -2.06
N VAL A 173 -1.89 10.62 -3.01
CA VAL A 173 -1.76 10.34 -4.45
C VAL A 173 -0.77 11.31 -5.09
N LEU A 174 0.18 10.78 -5.85
CA LEU A 174 1.08 11.57 -6.70
C LEU A 174 0.82 11.24 -8.17
N VAL A 175 0.77 12.27 -9.00
CA VAL A 175 0.67 12.12 -10.44
C VAL A 175 1.99 12.51 -11.07
N VAL A 176 2.64 11.57 -11.74
CA VAL A 176 3.93 11.75 -12.41
C VAL A 176 3.74 11.65 -13.92
N ARG A 177 4.14 12.69 -14.65
CA ARG A 177 4.07 12.72 -16.12
C ARG A 177 5.20 11.88 -16.73
N LYS A 178 5.08 11.53 -18.03
CA LYS A 178 6.09 10.77 -18.79
C LYS A 178 7.52 11.30 -18.65
N ASN A 179 7.69 12.62 -18.58
CA ASN A 179 9.00 13.28 -18.41
C ASN A 179 9.58 13.15 -16.98
N GLY A 180 8.89 12.48 -16.07
CA GLY A 180 9.29 12.30 -14.68
C GLY A 180 8.93 13.46 -13.76
N ILE A 181 8.24 14.50 -14.24
CA ILE A 181 7.82 15.62 -13.39
C ILE A 181 6.55 15.25 -12.64
N VAL A 182 6.54 15.52 -11.33
CA VAL A 182 5.34 15.41 -10.50
C VAL A 182 4.40 16.57 -10.84
N ALA A 183 3.23 16.26 -11.40
CA ALA A 183 2.23 17.25 -11.80
C ALA A 183 1.22 17.58 -10.70
N ALA A 184 0.94 16.65 -9.78
CA ALA A 184 0.06 16.89 -8.65
C ALA A 184 0.39 15.99 -7.46
N THR A 185 0.01 16.46 -6.28
CA THR A 185 -0.01 15.70 -5.03
C THR A 185 -1.36 15.96 -4.36
N TYR A 186 -2.05 14.88 -3.97
CA TYR A 186 -3.33 14.92 -3.25
C TYR A 186 -3.13 14.20 -1.92
N GLU A 187 -3.03 14.95 -0.83
CA GLU A 187 -2.75 14.40 0.50
C GLU A 187 -4.02 14.29 1.31
N GLY A 188 -4.14 13.20 2.08
CA GLY A 188 -5.17 13.05 3.09
C GLY A 188 -6.60 13.10 2.54
N MET A 189 -6.84 12.56 1.35
CA MET A 189 -8.17 12.59 0.76
C MET A 189 -9.17 11.88 1.66
N VAL A 190 -10.17 12.62 2.16
CA VAL A 190 -11.31 12.10 2.94
C VAL A 190 -12.59 12.73 2.37
N PRO A 191 -13.14 12.17 1.28
CA PRO A 191 -14.37 12.67 0.72
C PRO A 191 -15.56 12.36 1.64
N PRO A 192 -16.63 13.18 1.61
CA PRO A 192 -17.82 12.95 2.42
C PRO A 192 -18.58 11.66 2.02
N LEU A 193 -18.46 11.22 0.76
CA LEU A 193 -19.10 10.00 0.27
C LEU A 193 -18.04 9.03 -0.32
N PRO A 194 -18.13 7.71 -0.04
CA PRO A 194 -17.13 6.73 -0.49
C PRO A 194 -17.01 6.58 -2.02
N ASP A 195 -18.08 6.82 -2.77
CA ASP A 195 -18.11 6.75 -4.24
C ASP A 195 -17.31 7.89 -4.91
N MET A 196 -17.08 8.99 -4.20
CA MET A 196 -16.27 10.11 -4.72
C MET A 196 -14.82 9.70 -4.99
N TYR A 197 -14.25 8.74 -4.26
CA TYR A 197 -12.92 8.21 -4.60
C TYR A 197 -12.91 7.66 -6.02
N GLN A 198 -13.91 6.85 -6.39
CA GLN A 198 -14.00 6.27 -7.73
C GLN A 198 -14.06 7.36 -8.81
N HIS A 199 -14.92 8.37 -8.63
CA HIS A 199 -15.06 9.47 -9.58
C HIS A 199 -13.77 10.30 -9.69
N PHE A 200 -13.12 10.56 -8.56
CA PHE A 200 -11.84 11.26 -8.51
C PHE A 200 -10.76 10.50 -9.31
N PHE A 201 -10.55 9.21 -9.01
CA PHE A 201 -9.55 8.42 -9.72
C PHE A 201 -9.87 8.29 -11.20
N ALA A 202 -11.13 8.05 -11.59
CA ALA A 202 -11.52 8.02 -12.99
C ALA A 202 -11.14 9.34 -13.71
N THR A 203 -11.37 10.48 -13.06
CA THR A 203 -11.02 11.80 -13.60
C THR A 203 -9.52 11.99 -13.71
N VAL A 204 -8.75 11.63 -12.69
CA VAL A 204 -7.27 11.68 -12.72
C VAL A 204 -6.72 10.79 -13.83
N LEU A 205 -7.18 9.54 -13.94
CA LEU A 205 -6.72 8.59 -14.96
C LEU A 205 -7.03 9.10 -16.37
N MET A 206 -8.21 9.67 -16.60
CA MET A 206 -8.54 10.31 -17.87
C MET A 206 -7.62 11.50 -18.16
N ALA A 207 -7.38 12.37 -17.18
CA ALA A 207 -6.54 13.55 -17.36
C ALA A 207 -5.07 13.20 -17.64
N VAL A 208 -4.55 12.16 -17.00
CA VAL A 208 -3.21 11.65 -17.29
C VAL A 208 -3.15 11.03 -18.69
N ALA A 209 -4.14 10.20 -19.06
CA ALA A 209 -4.21 9.56 -20.37
C ALA A 209 -4.28 10.57 -21.52
N LYS A 210 -5.01 11.68 -21.32
CA LYS A 210 -5.19 12.75 -22.32
C LYS A 210 -4.11 13.83 -22.27
N GLY A 211 -3.24 13.83 -21.25
CA GLY A 211 -2.30 14.92 -21.02
C GLY A 211 -2.95 16.25 -20.63
N SER A 212 -4.20 16.25 -20.19
CA SER A 212 -4.95 17.46 -19.83
C SER A 212 -4.66 17.94 -18.40
N SER A 213 -5.27 19.05 -18.00
CA SER A 213 -5.24 19.53 -16.62
C SER A 213 -5.80 18.47 -15.66
N LEU A 214 -5.16 18.37 -14.50
CA LEU A 214 -5.58 17.46 -13.44
C LEU A 214 -6.70 18.11 -12.61
N PRO A 215 -7.63 17.32 -12.05
CA PRO A 215 -8.69 17.87 -11.21
C PRO A 215 -8.11 18.58 -9.97
N PRO A 216 -8.81 19.56 -9.39
CA PRO A 216 -8.42 20.11 -8.11
C PRO A 216 -8.51 19.03 -7.02
N GLN A 217 -7.88 19.29 -5.87
CA GLN A 217 -8.06 18.42 -4.71
C GLN A 217 -9.55 18.36 -4.35
N PRO A 218 -10.14 17.16 -4.20
CA PRO A 218 -11.54 17.05 -3.82
C PRO A 218 -11.73 17.74 -2.47
N MET A 219 -12.80 18.54 -2.35
CA MET A 219 -13.12 19.23 -1.10
C MET A 219 -13.28 18.18 -0.01
N MET A 220 -12.46 18.27 1.03
CA MET A 220 -12.58 17.40 2.18
C MET A 220 -13.84 17.81 2.93
N GLY A 221 -14.68 16.85 3.32
CA GLY A 221 -15.76 17.14 4.23
C GLY A 221 -15.15 17.71 5.51
N HIS A 222 -15.58 18.90 5.94
CA HIS A 222 -15.29 19.34 7.30
C HIS A 222 -15.88 18.27 8.22
N MET A 223 -15.02 17.46 8.86
CA MET A 223 -15.46 16.75 10.05
C MET A 223 -15.67 17.84 11.09
N GLY A 224 -16.92 18.26 11.27
CA GLY A 224 -17.30 19.23 12.29
C GLY A 224 -16.78 18.73 13.63
N GLY A 225 -15.82 19.45 14.20
CA GLY A 225 -15.53 19.37 15.62
C GLY A 225 -16.75 19.96 16.33
N GLY A 226 -17.58 19.07 16.88
CA GLY A 226 -18.51 19.40 17.96
C GLY A 226 -17.79 19.34 19.30
#